data_AF-A0A9D1DVY7-F1
#
_entry.id   AF-A0A9D1DVY7-F1
#
_cell.length_a   1.000
_cell.length_b   1.000
_cell.length_c   1.000
_cell.angle_alpha   90.00
_cell.angle_beta   90.00
_cell.angle_gamma   90.00
#
_symmetry.space_group_name_H-M   'P 1'
#
loop_
_entity.id
_entity.type
_entity.pdbx_description
1 polymer ?
#
loop_
_entity_poly.entity_id
_entity_poly.type
_entity_poly.pdbx_seq_one_letter_code
_entity_poly.pdbx_strand_id
1 'polypeptide(L)'
;IRGNATGDVVFYGRGAGKLPTASAVVADMIDISKAGCTSKSLTWCDSDGKNVGDYKEEPLQFMVRASLLDDRAQATVRDVMGEVTWLSRPSQPEDEVAFVTGRMSEYQLREKLEVLGNLLGVQSVTRALDY
;
A
#
# COMPACT_ATOMS: atom_id res chain seq x y z
N ILE A 1 -14.73 -1.49 1.54
CA ILE A 1 -14.93 -1.72 3.00
C ILE A 1 -15.19 -3.20 3.18
N ARG A 2 -14.47 -3.86 4.09
CA ARG A 2 -14.75 -5.24 4.47
C ARG A 2 -15.49 -5.24 5.80
N GLY A 3 -16.77 -5.61 5.79
CA GLY A 3 -17.57 -5.71 7.01
C GLY A 3 -17.82 -7.16 7.37
N ASN A 4 -17.74 -7.50 8.66
CA ASN A 4 -17.94 -8.86 9.15
C ASN A 4 -19.30 -9.45 8.72
N ALA A 5 -20.35 -8.62 8.72
CA ALA A 5 -21.70 -9.02 8.30
C ALA A 5 -22.04 -8.66 6.84
N THR A 6 -21.42 -7.61 6.29
CA THR A 6 -21.74 -7.11 4.93
C THR A 6 -20.84 -7.67 3.84
N GLY A 7 -19.75 -8.35 4.20
CA GLY A 7 -18.70 -8.74 3.27
C GLY A 7 -17.99 -7.52 2.67
N ASP A 8 -17.46 -7.71 1.46
CA ASP A 8 -16.69 -6.71 0.73
C ASP A 8 -17.61 -5.83 -0.11
N VAL A 9 -17.68 -4.55 0.24
CA VAL A 9 -18.48 -3.54 -0.48
C VAL A 9 -17.59 -2.42 -1.01
N VAL A 10 -17.88 -1.94 -2.22
CA VAL A 10 -17.15 -0.86 -2.89
C VAL A 10 -18.10 0.33 -3.08
N PHE A 11 -17.68 1.51 -2.61
CA PHE A 11 -18.35 2.77 -2.89
C PHE A 11 -17.57 3.51 -3.97
N TYR A 12 -18.20 3.79 -5.11
CA TYR A 12 -17.57 4.48 -6.24
C TYR A 12 -18.28 5.80 -6.51
N GLY A 13 -17.49 6.85 -6.71
CA GLY A 13 -18.00 8.19 -7.01
C GLY A 13 -16.84 9.18 -7.16
N ARG A 14 -17.17 10.40 -7.58
CA ARG A 14 -16.18 11.48 -7.66
C ARG A 14 -15.82 11.95 -6.25
N GLY A 15 -14.62 11.65 -5.78
CA GLY A 15 -14.12 12.06 -4.46
C GLY A 15 -13.72 13.53 -4.35
N ALA A 16 -13.63 14.26 -5.46
CA ALA A 16 -13.23 15.67 -5.50
C ALA A 16 -13.92 16.46 -6.62
N GLY A 17 -13.98 17.78 -6.45
CA GLY A 17 -14.49 18.74 -7.43
C GLY A 17 -15.58 19.65 -6.88
N LYS A 18 -15.81 20.80 -7.52
CA LYS A 18 -16.76 21.83 -7.03
C LYS A 18 -18.14 21.27 -6.66
N LEU A 19 -18.72 20.46 -7.55
CA LEU A 19 -20.07 19.91 -7.35
C LEU A 19 -20.10 18.67 -6.42
N PRO A 20 -19.19 17.68 -6.56
CA PRO A 20 -19.14 16.56 -5.60
C PRO A 20 -18.91 17.02 -4.15
N THR A 21 -17.98 17.96 -3.92
CA THR A 21 -17.73 18.50 -2.59
C THR A 21 -18.92 19.30 -2.07
N ALA A 22 -19.55 20.15 -2.90
CA ALA A 22 -20.75 20.89 -2.51
C ALA A 22 -21.91 19.96 -2.17
N SER A 23 -22.05 18.82 -2.87
CA SER A 23 -23.08 17.82 -2.58
C SER A 23 -22.93 17.23 -1.17
N ALA A 24 -21.69 16.91 -0.75
CA ALA A 24 -21.42 16.41 0.60
C ALA A 24 -21.75 17.47 1.66
N VAL A 25 -21.34 18.72 1.43
CA VAL A 25 -21.64 19.85 2.33
C VAL A 25 -23.13 20.10 2.47
N VAL A 26 -23.88 20.12 1.37
CA VAL A 26 -25.33 20.37 1.40
C VAL A 26 -26.06 19.21 2.09
N ALA A 27 -25.60 17.97 1.94
CA ALA A 27 -26.14 16.83 2.68
C ALA A 27 -26.00 17.05 4.19
N ASP A 28 -24.80 17.42 4.67
CA ASP A 28 -24.57 17.74 6.08
C ASP A 28 -25.45 18.90 6.57
N MET A 29 -25.62 19.96 5.76
CA MET A 29 -26.52 21.08 6.10
C MET A 29 -27.98 20.63 6.27
N ILE A 30 -28.47 19.75 5.39
CA ILE A 30 -29.82 19.18 5.50
C ILE A 30 -29.95 18.34 6.76
N ASP A 31 -28.96 17.49 7.05
CA ASP A 31 -28.96 16.62 8.23
C ASP A 31 -28.96 17.44 9.53
N ILE A 32 -28.13 18.49 9.61
CA ILE A 32 -28.12 19.44 10.73
C ILE A 32 -29.49 20.14 10.87
N SER A 33 -30.09 20.58 9.76
CA SER A 33 -31.38 21.28 9.80
C SER A 33 -32.54 20.42 10.31
N LYS A 34 -32.47 19.10 10.08
CA LYS A 34 -33.49 18.13 10.50
C LYS A 34 -33.25 17.60 11.91
N ALA A 35 -32.02 17.72 12.42
CA ALA A 35 -31.67 17.19 13.72
C ALA A 35 -32.28 18.04 14.86
N GLY A 36 -33.17 17.45 15.66
CA GLY A 36 -33.73 18.10 16.85
C GLY A 36 -32.77 18.19 18.05
N CYS A 37 -31.63 17.49 17.98
CA CYS A 37 -30.52 17.51 18.93
C CYS A 37 -29.27 16.92 18.24
N THR A 38 -28.09 16.97 18.88
CA THR A 38 -26.88 16.32 18.34
C THR A 38 -27.14 14.83 18.12
N SER A 39 -26.96 14.35 16.88
CA SER A 39 -27.12 12.94 16.55
C SER A 39 -26.17 12.07 17.39
N LYS A 40 -26.71 11.10 18.13
CA LYS A 40 -25.92 10.20 19.00
C LYS A 40 -24.91 9.33 18.24
N SER A 41 -25.07 9.17 16.93
CA SER A 41 -24.20 8.34 16.09
C SER A 41 -23.00 9.08 15.49
N LEU A 42 -22.89 10.39 15.66
CA LEU A 42 -21.81 11.22 15.11
C LEU A 42 -20.99 11.83 16.24
N THR A 43 -20.38 10.99 17.06
CA THR A 43 -19.46 11.44 18.11
C THR A 43 -18.10 10.78 17.93
N TRP A 44 -17.05 11.57 18.14
CA TRP A 44 -15.69 11.07 18.25
C TRP A 44 -15.40 10.86 19.73
N CYS A 45 -14.74 9.77 20.05
CA CYS A 45 -14.15 9.57 21.36
C CYS A 45 -12.63 9.62 21.22
N ASP A 46 -11.95 10.08 22.26
CA ASP A 46 -10.50 10.00 22.30
C ASP A 46 -10.07 8.55 22.12
N SER A 47 -9.10 8.33 21.23
CA SER A 47 -8.46 7.03 21.09
C SER A 47 -7.55 6.79 22.29
N ASP A 48 -7.38 5.53 22.67
CA ASP A 48 -6.34 5.10 23.61
C ASP A 48 -4.92 5.15 23.00
N GLY A 49 -4.81 5.56 21.73
CA GLY A 49 -3.56 5.71 20.99
C GLY A 49 -2.98 4.39 20.47
N LYS A 50 -3.62 3.25 20.75
CA LYS A 50 -3.12 1.91 20.39
C LYS A 50 -3.59 1.44 19.01
N ASN A 51 -4.34 2.28 18.30
CA ASN A 51 -4.89 2.01 16.98
C ASN A 51 -3.98 2.47 15.82
N VAL A 52 -2.78 2.97 16.12
CA VAL A 52 -1.78 3.37 15.13
C VAL A 52 -0.59 2.43 15.24
N GLY A 53 -0.38 1.61 14.22
CA GLY A 53 0.81 0.74 14.10
C GLY A 53 1.93 1.41 13.30
N ASP A 54 3.17 0.94 13.49
CA ASP A 54 4.27 1.30 12.60
C ASP A 54 4.04 0.66 11.22
N TYR A 55 4.02 1.47 10.18
CA TYR A 55 3.82 1.00 8.81
C TYR A 55 4.90 0.03 8.34
N LYS A 56 6.08 0.04 8.97
CA LYS A 56 7.21 -0.82 8.59
C LYS A 56 7.09 -2.23 9.14
N GLU A 57 6.25 -2.44 10.14
CA GLU A 57 6.04 -3.76 10.74
C GLU A 57 5.01 -4.58 9.97
N GLU A 58 4.08 -3.92 9.26
CA GLU A 58 2.98 -4.57 8.55
C GLU A 58 3.50 -5.52 7.45
N PRO A 59 3.14 -6.82 7.48
CA PRO A 59 3.55 -7.78 6.47
C PRO A 59 2.85 -7.57 5.12
N LEU A 60 3.59 -6.98 4.18
CA LEU A 60 3.12 -6.62 2.83
C LEU A 60 4.00 -7.27 1.75
N GLN A 61 3.51 -7.24 0.52
CA GLN A 61 4.33 -7.54 -0.65
C GLN A 61 4.88 -6.24 -1.23
N PHE A 62 6.06 -6.31 -1.82
CA PHE A 62 6.72 -5.16 -2.41
C PHE A 62 7.15 -5.47 -3.82
N MET A 63 6.84 -4.57 -4.75
CA MET A 63 7.45 -4.53 -6.07
C MET A 63 8.75 -3.75 -5.96
N VAL A 64 9.87 -4.44 -6.23
CA VAL A 64 11.20 -3.85 -6.26
C VAL A 64 11.63 -3.74 -7.73
N ARG A 65 12.11 -2.56 -8.11
CA ARG A 65 12.78 -2.32 -9.40
C ARG A 65 14.21 -1.89 -9.12
N ALA A 66 15.15 -2.53 -9.79
CA ALA A 66 16.57 -2.29 -9.60
C ALA A 66 17.34 -2.45 -10.91
N SER A 67 18.51 -1.82 -11.00
CA SER A 67 19.50 -2.13 -12.02
C SER A 67 20.38 -3.30 -11.59
N LEU A 68 20.76 -4.17 -12.52
CA LEU A 68 21.72 -5.25 -12.33
C LEU A 68 23.13 -4.68 -12.37
N LEU A 69 23.88 -4.84 -11.28
CA LEU A 69 25.30 -4.45 -11.20
C LEU A 69 26.24 -5.65 -11.39
N ASP A 70 25.71 -6.87 -11.19
CA ASP A 70 26.43 -8.14 -11.30
C ASP A 70 25.46 -9.22 -11.80
N ASP A 71 25.92 -10.09 -12.71
CA ASP A 71 25.12 -11.16 -13.30
C ASP A 71 24.60 -12.18 -12.26
N ARG A 72 25.26 -12.28 -11.10
CA ARG A 72 24.85 -13.16 -9.99
C ARG A 72 23.68 -12.59 -9.19
N ALA A 73 23.25 -11.36 -9.45
CA ALA A 73 22.24 -10.67 -8.68
C ALA A 73 20.91 -11.46 -8.64
N GLN A 74 20.44 -11.98 -9.78
CA GLN A 74 19.15 -12.68 -9.83
C GLN A 74 19.13 -13.98 -9.02
N ALA A 75 20.22 -14.75 -9.05
CA ALA A 75 20.37 -15.96 -8.23
C ALA A 75 20.40 -15.59 -6.74
N THR A 76 21.20 -14.58 -6.38
CA THR A 76 21.33 -14.12 -5.00
C THR A 76 20.03 -13.53 -4.46
N VAL A 77 19.22 -12.88 -5.31
CA VAL A 77 17.87 -12.40 -4.94
C VAL A 77 17.01 -13.58 -4.47
N ARG A 78 17.01 -14.70 -5.18
CA ARG A 78 16.23 -15.88 -4.76
C ARG A 78 16.72 -16.45 -3.43
N ASP A 79 18.04 -16.47 -3.21
CA ASP A 79 18.62 -16.99 -1.96
C ASP A 79 18.29 -16.09 -0.75
N VAL A 80 18.32 -14.76 -0.93
CA VAL A 80 18.09 -13.78 0.15
C VAL A 80 16.59 -13.51 0.37
N MET A 81 15.83 -13.31 -0.69
CA MET A 81 14.41 -12.95 -0.63
C MET A 81 13.49 -14.16 -0.52
N GLY A 82 13.95 -15.35 -0.92
CA GLY A 82 13.12 -16.52 -1.14
C GLY A 82 12.47 -16.51 -2.52
N GLU A 83 11.33 -17.19 -2.66
CA GLU A 83 10.56 -17.14 -3.89
C GLU A 83 10.03 -15.72 -4.16
N VAL A 84 10.31 -15.21 -5.36
CA VAL A 84 9.88 -13.91 -5.85
C VAL A 84 9.23 -14.06 -7.22
N THR A 85 8.24 -13.21 -7.51
CA THR A 85 7.58 -13.16 -8.81
C THR A 85 8.31 -12.17 -9.70
N TRP A 86 9.08 -12.67 -10.67
CA TRP A 86 9.78 -11.81 -11.63
C TRP A 86 8.79 -11.15 -12.59
N LEU A 87 9.05 -9.88 -12.90
CA LEU A 87 8.26 -9.07 -13.80
C LEU A 87 9.06 -8.80 -15.08
N SER A 88 8.39 -8.84 -16.22
CA SER A 88 8.96 -8.44 -17.50
C SER A 88 8.01 -7.54 -18.27
N ARG A 89 8.57 -6.63 -19.08
CA ARG A 89 7.77 -5.76 -19.97
C ARG A 89 8.40 -5.62 -21.36
N PRO A 90 7.62 -5.28 -22.39
CA PRO A 90 8.18 -4.90 -23.69
C PRO A 90 9.18 -3.74 -23.55
N SER A 91 10.31 -3.83 -24.26
CA SER A 91 11.38 -2.82 -24.24
C SER A 91 12.00 -2.57 -22.86
N GLN A 92 12.06 -3.59 -22.00
CA GLN A 92 12.82 -3.55 -20.75
C GLN A 92 14.32 -3.40 -21.05
N PRO A 93 15.02 -2.46 -20.38
CA PRO A 93 16.47 -2.38 -20.46
C PRO A 93 17.14 -3.68 -19.99
N GLU A 94 18.22 -4.10 -20.64
CA GLU A 94 18.94 -5.35 -20.29
C GLU A 94 19.51 -5.30 -18.86
N ASP A 95 19.85 -4.11 -18.38
CA ASP A 95 20.35 -3.87 -17.03
C ASP A 95 19.22 -3.62 -16.02
N GLU A 96 17.94 -3.68 -16.38
CA GLU A 96 16.82 -3.49 -15.45
C GLU A 96 16.23 -4.84 -15.03
N VAL A 97 15.92 -4.98 -13.74
CA VAL A 97 15.15 -6.09 -13.21
C VAL A 97 14.03 -5.61 -12.28
N ALA A 98 12.90 -6.29 -12.31
CA ALA A 98 11.79 -6.04 -11.40
C ALA A 98 11.20 -7.35 -10.89
N PHE A 99 10.79 -7.36 -9.63
CA PHE A 99 10.16 -8.52 -8.99
C PHE A 99 9.22 -8.10 -7.86
N VAL A 100 8.25 -8.95 -7.55
CA VAL A 100 7.37 -8.84 -6.38
C VAL A 100 7.84 -9.83 -5.32
N THR A 101 8.03 -9.36 -4.09
CA THR A 101 8.43 -10.19 -2.95
C THR A 101 7.26 -11.02 -2.42
N GLY A 102 7.59 -12.06 -1.64
CA GLY A 102 6.65 -12.62 -0.66
C GLY A 102 6.25 -11.59 0.40
N ARG A 103 5.29 -11.95 1.28
CA ARG A 103 4.88 -11.08 2.39
C ARG A 103 5.99 -10.98 3.42
N MET A 104 6.42 -9.75 3.71
CA MET A 104 7.41 -9.44 4.75
C MET A 104 7.19 -8.02 5.27
N SER A 105 7.81 -7.68 6.40
CA SER A 105 7.78 -6.30 6.89
C SER A 105 8.73 -5.42 6.07
N GLU A 106 8.51 -4.10 6.08
CA GLU A 106 9.41 -3.15 5.41
C GLU A 106 10.81 -3.15 6.07
N TYR A 107 10.90 -3.47 7.37
CA TYR A 107 12.17 -3.69 8.05
C TYR A 107 12.95 -4.86 7.43
N GLN A 108 12.31 -6.03 7.30
CA GLN A 108 12.94 -7.21 6.70
C GLN A 108 13.35 -6.96 5.25
N LEU A 109 12.52 -6.24 4.49
CA LEU A 109 12.85 -5.87 3.11
C LEU A 109 14.13 -5.04 3.05
N ARG A 110 14.26 -4.01 3.90
CA ARG A 110 15.42 -3.12 3.91
C ARG A 110 16.69 -3.88 4.25
N GLU A 111 16.69 -4.71 5.28
CA GLU A 111 17.83 -5.55 5.65
C GLU A 111 18.27 -6.44 4.48
N LYS A 112 17.31 -7.09 3.79
CA LYS A 112 17.61 -7.93 2.63
C LYS A 112 18.13 -7.13 1.43
N LEU A 113 17.61 -5.93 1.20
CA LEU A 113 18.11 -5.05 0.13
C LEU A 113 19.51 -4.52 0.42
N GLU A 114 19.86 -4.29 1.69
CA GLU A 114 21.24 -3.92 2.08
C GLU A 114 22.24 -5.02 1.73
N VAL A 115 21.90 -6.29 1.99
CA VAL A 115 22.72 -7.45 1.59
C VAL A 115 22.92 -7.49 0.06
N LEU A 116 21.91 -7.09 -0.70
CA LEU A 116 21.94 -7.06 -2.16
C LEU A 116 22.53 -5.77 -2.74
N GLY A 117 22.90 -4.78 -1.92
CA GLY A 117 23.24 -3.43 -2.38
C GLY A 117 24.45 -3.35 -3.33
N ASN A 118 25.37 -4.31 -3.25
CA ASN A 118 26.51 -4.40 -4.18
C ASN A 118 26.17 -5.10 -5.51
N LEU A 119 25.02 -5.79 -5.57
CA LEU A 119 24.57 -6.56 -6.73
C LEU A 119 23.42 -5.85 -7.46
N LEU A 120 22.65 -5.03 -6.75
CA LEU A 120 21.48 -4.33 -7.25
C LEU A 120 21.55 -2.83 -6.94
N GLY A 121 21.36 -2.02 -7.97
CA GLY A 121 21.07 -0.59 -7.81
C GLY A 121 19.57 -0.37 -7.68
N VAL A 122 19.04 -0.36 -6.44
CA VAL A 122 17.59 -0.17 -6.21
C VAL A 122 17.12 1.18 -6.76
N GLN A 123 16.16 1.15 -7.69
CA GLN A 123 15.60 2.34 -8.33
C GLN A 123 14.26 2.76 -7.70
N SER A 124 13.42 1.79 -7.34
CA SER A 124 12.13 2.08 -6.70
C SER A 124 11.58 0.87 -5.95
N VAL A 125 10.90 1.13 -4.85
CA VAL A 125 10.15 0.13 -4.07
C VAL A 125 8.73 0.62 -3.90
N THR A 126 7.76 -0.18 -4.33
CA THR A 126 6.33 0.14 -4.23
C THR A 126 5.60 -1.00 -3.54
N ARG A 127 4.65 -0.70 -2.66
CA ARG A 127 3.81 -1.73 -2.04
C ARG A 127 2.89 -2.37 -3.07
N ALA A 128 2.88 -3.69 -3.13
CA ALA A 128 1.93 -4.48 -3.90
C ALA A 128 0.84 -4.97 -2.94
N LEU A 129 -0.41 -4.57 -3.20
CA LEU A 129 -1.56 -4.95 -2.39
C LEU A 129 -2.51 -5.78 -3.24
N ASP A 130 -2.77 -7.01 -2.79
CA ASP A 130 -3.86 -7.82 -3.34
C ASP A 130 -5.17 -7.32 -2.72
N TYR A 131 -6.09 -6.84 -3.56
CA TYR A 131 -7.43 -6.39 -3.15
C TYR A 131 -8.49 -7.42 -3.49
#